data_AF-A0ABD5TTD0-F1
#
_entry.id   AF-A0ABD5TTD0-F1
#
_cell.length_a   1.000
_cell.length_b   1.000
_cell.length_c   1.000
_cell.angle_alpha   90.00
_cell.angle_beta   90.00
_cell.angle_gamma   90.00
#
_symmetry.space_group_name_H-M   'P 1'
#
loop_
_entity.id
_entity.type
_entity.pdbx_description
1 polymer ?
#
loop_
_entity_poly.entity_id
_entity_poly.type
_entity_poly.pdbx_seq_one_letter_code
_entity_poly.pdbx_strand_id
1 'polypeptide(L)' 'MFSEPGKTFERSFEDGGVYDYFCTPHEYRAMVGRVIVGEPSVDTQPALAPPQNGLPEEAQTLLSQLNARTKDALKQLDE' A
#
# COMPACT_ATOMS: atom_id res chain seq x y z
N MET A 1 9.02 -7.45 12.70
CA MET A 1 9.31 -6.23 11.90
C MET A 1 10.77 -6.32 11.49
N PHE A 2 11.06 -6.43 10.19
CA PHE A 2 12.44 -6.56 9.70
C PHE A 2 13.03 -5.16 9.56
N SER A 3 14.01 -4.82 10.39
CA SER A 3 14.62 -3.48 10.43
C SER A 3 16.08 -3.47 10.00
N GLU A 4 16.69 -4.64 9.77
CA GLU A 4 18.08 -4.75 9.33
C GLU A 4 18.24 -4.36 7.85
N PRO A 5 19.08 -3.35 7.52
CA PRO A 5 19.32 -2.95 6.14
C PRO A 5 19.89 -4.09 5.29
N GLY A 6 19.49 -4.15 4.01
CA GLY A 6 20.04 -5.08 3.03
C GLY A 6 19.58 -6.53 3.17
N LYS A 7 18.65 -6.83 4.07
CA LYS A 7 18.01 -8.15 4.17
C LYS A 7 16.87 -8.28 3.17
N THR A 8 16.69 -9.50 2.65
CA THR A 8 15.51 -9.86 1.87
C THR A 8 14.35 -10.19 2.82
N PHE A 9 13.18 -9.65 2.51
CA PHE A 9 11.91 -10.03 3.10
C PHE A 9 11.05 -10.69 2.03
N GLU A 10 10.33 -11.74 2.39
CA GLU A 10 9.41 -12.44 1.50
C GLU A 10 8.05 -12.56 2.19
N ARG A 11 6.98 -12.41 1.41
CA ARG A 11 5.60 -12.61 1.85
C ARG A 11 4.80 -13.24 0.71
N SER A 12 4.17 -14.37 0.98
CA SER A 12 3.09 -14.94 0.17
C SER A 12 1.75 -14.34 0.59
N PHE A 13 0.85 -14.18 -0.38
CA PHE A 13 -0.52 -13.70 -0.16
C PHE A 13 -1.47 -14.83 -0.55
N GLU A 14 -2.23 -15.33 0.43
CA GLU A 14 -3.24 -16.38 0.21
C GLU A 14 -4.58 -15.79 -0.25
N ASP A 15 -4.86 -14.55 0.15
CA ASP A 15 -6.10 -13.85 -0.16
C ASP A 15 -5.86 -12.71 -1.14
N GLY A 16 -6.86 -12.46 -2.00
CA GLY A 16 -6.92 -11.26 -2.83
C GLY A 16 -7.16 -10.02 -1.98
N GLY A 17 -6.55 -8.89 -2.36
CA GLY A 17 -6.64 -7.66 -1.59
C GLY A 17 -5.62 -6.60 -1.98
N VAL A 18 -5.74 -5.45 -1.32
CA VAL A 18 -4.77 -4.34 -1.43
C VAL A 18 -3.98 -4.23 -0.13
N TYR A 19 -2.66 -4.32 -0.24
CA TYR A 19 -1.76 -4.35 0.90
C TYR A 19 -0.70 -3.26 0.79
N ASP A 20 -0.60 -2.43 1.82
CA ASP A 20 0.52 -1.49 1.96
C ASP A 20 1.72 -2.18 2.60
N TYR A 21 2.91 -1.77 2.18
CA TYR A 21 4.18 -2.15 2.79
C TYR A 21 5.07 -0.93 2.94
N PHE A 22 6.02 -1.01 3.86
CA PHE A 22 6.94 0.10 4.11
C PHE A 22 8.30 -0.41 4.60
N CYS A 23 9.32 0.42 4.42
CA CYS A 23 10.63 0.19 5.00
C CYS A 23 10.67 0.82 6.40
N THR A 24 10.83 0.00 7.45
CA THR A 24 10.79 0.46 8.85
C THR A 24 11.66 1.69 9.16
N PRO A 25 12.95 1.74 8.81
CA PRO A 25 13.76 2.93 9.07
C PRO A 25 13.45 4.11 8.14
N HIS A 26 12.66 3.94 7.08
CA HIS A 26 12.44 4.97 6.05
C HIS A 26 10.97 5.30 5.82
N GLU A 27 10.05 4.84 6.67
CA GLU A 27 8.62 5.17 6.60
C GLU A 27 8.41 6.69 6.65
N TYR A 28 9.21 7.36 7.48
CA TYR A 28 9.18 8.82 7.61
C TYR A 28 9.66 9.59 6.39
N ARG A 29 10.29 8.91 5.43
CA ARG A 29 10.70 9.45 4.12
C ARG A 29 9.84 8.88 2.99
N ALA A 30 8.61 8.47 3.33
CA ALA A 30 7.63 7.92 2.41
C ALA A 30 8.15 6.71 1.61
N MET A 31 9.04 5.89 2.18
CA MET A 31 9.40 4.60 1.58
C MET A 31 8.31 3.57 1.86
N VAL A 32 7.14 3.85 1.29
CA VAL A 32 5.92 3.06 1.34
C VAL A 32 5.58 2.59 -0.08
N GLY A 33 4.91 1.46 -0.19
CA GLY A 33 4.46 0.92 -1.46
C GLY A 33 3.22 0.08 -1.27
N ARG A 34 2.69 -0.40 -2.39
CA ARG A 34 1.43 -1.12 -2.45
C ARG A 34 1.52 -2.34 -3.34
N VAL A 35 0.88 -3.41 -2.90
CA VAL A 35 0.69 -4.64 -3.66
C VAL A 35 -0.82 -4.87 -3.83
N ILE A 36 -1.25 -5.08 -5.07
CA ILE A 36 -2.62 -5.49 -5.41
C ILE A 36 -2.55 -6.97 -5.78
N VAL A 37 -3.37 -7.78 -5.14
CA VAL A 37 -3.44 -9.23 -5.37
C VAL A 37 -4.82 -9.56 -5.92
N GLY A 38 -4.88 -10.01 -7.19
CA GLY A 38 -6.12 -10.30 -7.89
C GLY A 38 -6.94 -9.05 -8.23
N GLU A 39 -8.27 -9.19 -8.23
CA GLU A 39 -9.25 -8.15 -8.56
C GLU A 39 -10.13 -7.82 -7.33
N PRO A 40 -9.55 -7.26 -6.26
CA PRO A 40 -10.32 -6.94 -5.07
C PRO A 40 -11.30 -5.79 -5.32
N SER A 41 -12.52 -5.91 -4.80
CA SER A 41 -13.51 -4.82 -4.86
C SER A 41 -13.00 -3.57 -4.14
N VAL A 42 -12.96 -2.44 -4.86
CA VAL A 42 -12.48 -1.13 -4.37
C VAL A 42 -13.16 -0.70 -3.06
N ASP A 43 -14.45 -0.98 -2.91
CA ASP A 43 -15.25 -0.45 -1.80
C ASP A 43 -14.94 -1.14 -0.46
N THR A 44 -14.29 -2.31 -0.50
CA THR A 44 -14.05 -3.13 0.70
C THR A 44 -12.60 -3.11 1.16
N GLN A 45 -11.69 -2.43 0.45
CA GLN A 45 -10.26 -2.49 0.74
C GLN A 45 -9.81 -1.52 1.85
N PRO A 46 -9.30 -2.02 3.00
CA PRO A 46 -8.84 -1.15 4.08
C PRO A 46 -7.71 -0.21 3.66
N ALA A 47 -6.81 -0.67 2.78
CA ALA A 47 -5.70 0.14 2.28
C ALA A 47 -6.17 1.36 1.45
N LEU A 48 -7.42 1.36 0.95
CA LEU A 48 -7.98 2.49 0.20
C LEU A 48 -8.66 3.56 1.07
N ALA A 49 -8.66 3.36 2.40
CA ALA A 49 -9.11 4.38 3.34
C ALA A 49 -8.19 5.62 3.31
N PRO A 50 -8.67 6.79 3.77
CA PRO A 50 -7.81 7.96 3.96
C PRO A 50 -6.57 7.62 4.80
N PRO A 51 -5.38 8.16 4.46
CA PRO A 51 -4.18 7.92 5.25
C PRO A 51 -4.34 8.34 6.70
N GLN A 52 -3.68 7.62 7.60
CA GLN A 52 -3.77 7.90 9.03
C GLN A 52 -3.05 9.20 9.37
N ASN A 53 -3.69 10.09 10.13
CA ASN A 53 -3.13 11.38 10.54
C ASN A 53 -1.83 11.27 11.36
N GLY A 54 -1.54 10.10 11.94
CA GLY A 54 -0.31 9.83 12.70
C GLY A 54 0.92 9.53 11.83
N LEU A 55 0.74 9.37 10.51
CA LEU A 55 1.84 9.15 9.59
C LEU A 55 2.53 10.47 9.22
N PRO A 56 3.81 10.46 8.84
CA PRO A 56 4.48 11.64 8.29
C PRO A 56 3.78 12.17 7.03
N GLU A 57 3.74 13.49 6.85
CA GLU A 57 2.96 14.16 5.79
C GLU A 57 3.32 13.65 4.38
N GLU A 58 4.61 13.41 4.13
CA GLU A 58 5.09 12.83 2.87
C GLU A 58 4.49 11.44 2.62
N ALA A 59 4.40 10.60 3.66
CA ALA A 59 3.80 9.27 3.57
C ALA A 59 2.28 9.36 3.35
N GLN A 60 1.59 10.28 4.04
CA GLN A 60 0.16 10.52 3.80
C GLN A 60 -0.12 10.95 2.35
N THR A 61 0.72 11.85 1.82
CA THR A 61 0.61 12.31 0.44
C THR A 61 0.80 11.17 -0.55
N LEU A 62 1.86 10.36 -0.38
CA LEU A 62 2.11 9.23 -1.28
C LEU A 62 1.01 8.15 -1.17
N LEU A 63 0.52 7.83 0.02
CA LEU A 63 -0.59 6.89 0.20
C LEU A 63 -1.88 7.39 -0.47
N SER A 64 -2.17 8.69 -0.42
CA SER A 64 -3.30 9.27 -1.15
C SER A 64 -3.16 9.11 -2.67
N GLN A 65 -1.95 9.30 -3.20
CA GLN A 65 -1.67 9.06 -4.62
C GLN A 65 -1.79 7.58 -4.99
N LEU A 66 -1.30 6.68 -4.13
CA LEU A 66 -1.44 5.23 -4.30
C LEU A 66 -2.92 4.81 -4.27
N ASN A 67 -3.74 5.43 -3.41
CA ASN A 67 -5.19 5.20 -3.39
C ASN A 67 -5.84 5.54 -4.74
N ALA A 68 -5.54 6.71 -5.30
CA ALA A 68 -6.05 7.11 -6.61
C ALA A 68 -5.62 6.12 -7.70
N ARG A 69 -4.32 5.84 -7.80
CA ARG A 69 -3.77 4.89 -8.80
C ARG A 69 -4.36 3.49 -8.68
N THR A 70 -4.60 3.02 -7.45
CA THR A 70 -5.19 1.69 -7.22
C THR A 70 -6.64 1.64 -7.67
N LYS A 71 -7.43 2.69 -7.40
CA LYS A 71 -8.81 2.79 -7.87
C LYS A 71 -8.88 2.82 -9.39
N ASP A 72 -7.97 3.54 -10.03
CA ASP A 72 -7.92 3.60 -11.49
C ASP A 72 -7.50 2.24 -12.08
N ALA A 73 -6.48 1.59 -11.49
CA ALA A 73 -6.03 0.27 -11.93
C ALA A 73 -7.11 -0.80 -11.80
N LEU A 74 -7.88 -0.81 -10.71
CA LEU A 74 -8.96 -1.79 -10.50
C LEU A 74 -10.16 -1.54 -11.41
N LYS A 75 -10.52 -0.27 -11.68
CA LYS A 75 -11.59 0.06 -12.64
C LYS A 75 -11.26 -0.39 -14.08
N GLN A 76 -9.99 -0.33 -14.47
CA GLN A 76 -9.53 -0.80 -15.79
C GLN A 76 -9.62 -2.32 -15.96
N LEU A 77 -9.77 -3.08 -14.88
CA LEU A 77 -9.95 -4.54 -14.94
C LEU A 77 -11.43 -4.93 -15.09
N ASP A 78 -12.36 -4.01 -14.78
CA ASP A 78 -13.81 -4.21 -14.90
C ASP A 78 -14.33 -3.95 -16.34
N GLU A 79 -13.50 -3.41 -17.25
CA GLU A 79 -13.80 -3.07 -18.65
C GLU A 79 -13.35 -4.15 -19.64
#